data_AF-A0A941YFD7-F1
#
_entry.id   AF-A0A941YFD7-F1
#
_cell.length_a   1.000
_cell.length_b   1.000
_cell.length_c   1.000
_cell.angle_alpha   90.00
_cell.angle_beta   90.00
_cell.angle_gamma   90.00
#
_symmetry.space_group_name_H-M   'P 1'
#
loop_
_entity.id
_entity.type
_entity.pdbx_description
1 polymer ?
#
loop_
_entity_poly.entity_id
_entity_poly.type
_entity_poly.pdbx_seq_one_letter_code
_entity_poly.pdbx_strand_id
1 'polypeptide(L)'
;MSLTRDIALSFVLSRGQIVSLGYFSSVSRANTRLKSLVDAGILARLATPYFGQGLYTAGSKAAEIVGERIAPLVLARRSSPRFVVHALTVTNIRLALLARSPGVWRFEQQVSHSFDYDRRYEVRPDGAFLTETLPVFVEADLGHVAPSKFAEKLRSYDAFNRSGEILRLFGSPSFRLLTITTGSRRSRHLRSLLPPSASFEYLCLTHEELGIPHVGAWS
;
A
#
# COMPACT_ATOMS: atom_id res chain seq x y z
N MET A 1 -11.01 11.24 4.84
CA MET A 1 -11.17 9.85 5.36
C MET A 1 -10.96 9.88 6.86
N SER A 2 -11.67 9.07 7.66
CA SER A 2 -11.45 9.03 9.12
C SER A 2 -10.22 8.19 9.47
N LEU A 3 -9.55 8.52 10.59
CA LEU A 3 -8.36 7.80 11.07
C LEU A 3 -8.61 6.29 11.20
N THR A 4 -9.73 5.88 11.80
CA THR A 4 -10.05 4.46 11.99
C THR A 4 -10.20 3.73 10.66
N ARG A 5 -10.85 4.36 9.67
CA ARG A 5 -11.01 3.78 8.34
C ARG A 5 -9.66 3.67 7.62
N ASP A 6 -8.79 4.65 7.78
CA ASP A 6 -7.45 4.63 7.19
C ASP A 6 -6.56 3.54 7.81
N ILE A 7 -6.56 3.39 9.15
CA ILE A 7 -5.90 2.26 9.82
C ILE A 7 -6.52 0.91 9.40
N ALA A 8 -7.84 0.87 9.19
CA ALA A 8 -8.53 -0.33 8.72
C ALA A 8 -8.16 -0.73 7.28
N LEU A 9 -7.75 0.21 6.43
CA LEU A 9 -7.34 -0.06 5.06
C LEU A 9 -5.81 -0.23 4.93
N SER A 10 -5.03 0.54 5.69
CA SER A 10 -3.56 0.45 5.75
C SER A 10 -3.04 -0.78 6.49
N PHE A 11 -3.94 -1.59 7.07
CA PHE A 11 -3.64 -2.65 8.03
C PHE A 11 -3.06 -2.19 9.37
N VAL A 12 -1.91 -1.53 9.34
CA VAL A 12 -1.18 -1.09 10.51
C VAL A 12 -0.50 0.23 10.21
N LEU A 13 -0.53 1.14 11.18
CA LEU A 13 0.19 2.41 11.10
C LEU A 13 1.02 2.60 12.36
N SER A 14 2.22 3.16 12.19
CA SER A 14 2.96 3.70 13.33
C SER A 14 2.38 5.05 13.76
N ARG A 15 2.62 5.43 15.03
CA ARG A 15 2.31 6.79 15.49
C ARG A 15 2.89 7.86 14.55
N GLY A 16 4.15 7.70 14.14
CA GLY A 16 4.82 8.64 13.23
C GLY A 16 4.06 8.80 11.92
N GLN A 17 3.68 7.69 11.27
CA GLN A 17 2.91 7.72 10.03
C GLN A 17 1.55 8.39 10.21
N ILE A 18 0.84 8.13 11.31
CA ILE A 18 -0.45 8.76 11.60
C ILE A 18 -0.31 10.30 11.70
N VAL A 19 0.75 10.78 12.34
CA VAL A 19 1.05 12.22 12.42
C VAL A 19 1.42 12.76 11.04
N SER A 20 2.28 12.07 10.29
CA SER A 20 2.69 12.47 8.93
C SER A 20 1.54 12.48 7.92
N LEU A 21 0.49 11.67 8.13
CA LEU A 21 -0.74 11.70 7.35
C LEU A 21 -1.64 12.91 7.69
N GLY A 22 -1.26 13.74 8.68
CA GLY A 22 -1.97 14.97 9.03
C GLY A 22 -3.15 14.78 9.99
N TYR A 23 -3.35 13.60 10.57
CA TYR A 23 -4.46 13.36 11.51
C TYR A 23 -4.30 14.11 12.83
N PHE A 24 -3.06 14.50 13.19
CA PHE A 24 -2.77 15.23 14.41
C PHE A 24 -1.68 16.27 14.16
N SER A 25 -1.85 17.45 14.74
CA SER A 25 -0.86 18.54 14.70
C SER A 25 0.26 18.41 15.74
N SER A 26 0.13 17.49 16.71
CA SER A 26 1.18 17.24 17.70
C SER A 26 1.21 15.79 18.16
N VAL A 27 2.41 15.35 18.55
CA VAL A 27 2.65 14.01 19.08
C VAL A 27 1.86 13.76 20.38
N SER A 28 1.76 14.75 21.26
CA SER A 28 1.02 14.61 22.52
C SER A 28 -0.47 14.39 22.28
N ARG A 29 -1.09 15.15 21.35
CA ARG A 29 -2.50 14.94 20.97
C ARG A 29 -2.71 13.57 20.35
N ALA A 30 -1.79 13.15 19.48
CA ALA A 30 -1.82 11.82 18.89
C ALA A 30 -1.78 10.74 19.98
N ASN A 31 -0.84 10.82 20.92
CA ASN A 31 -0.71 9.84 22.02
C ASN A 31 -2.00 9.74 22.85
N THR A 32 -2.54 10.87 23.31
CA THR A 32 -3.79 10.88 24.10
C THR A 32 -4.94 10.27 23.33
N ARG A 33 -5.15 10.68 22.07
CA ARG A 33 -6.27 10.17 21.28
C ARG A 33 -6.11 8.69 20.94
N LEU A 34 -4.92 8.27 20.55
CA LEU A 34 -4.64 6.86 20.23
C LEU A 34 -4.83 5.98 21.47
N LYS A 35 -4.40 6.43 22.65
CA LYS A 35 -4.69 5.73 23.91
C LYS A 35 -6.19 5.59 24.14
N SER A 36 -6.98 6.67 24.05
CA SER A 36 -8.43 6.58 24.25
C SER A 36 -9.12 5.65 23.24
N LEU A 37 -8.67 5.64 21.98
CA LEU A 37 -9.21 4.73 20.96
C LEU A 37 -8.84 3.26 21.24
N VAL A 38 -7.66 3.01 21.81
CA VAL A 38 -7.25 1.67 22.26
C VAL A 38 -8.06 1.23 23.47
N ASP A 39 -8.19 2.09 24.48
CA ASP A 39 -8.98 1.80 25.69
C ASP A 39 -10.45 1.52 25.35
N ALA A 40 -10.99 2.20 24.32
CA ALA A 40 -12.34 1.96 23.82
C ALA A 40 -12.48 0.67 22.97
N GLY A 41 -11.38 -0.01 22.62
CA GLY A 41 -11.35 -1.18 21.74
C GLY A 41 -11.56 -0.89 20.26
N ILE A 42 -11.57 0.39 19.87
CA ILE A 42 -11.68 0.83 18.46
C ILE A 42 -10.35 0.59 17.74
N LEU A 43 -9.23 0.84 18.40
CA LEU A 43 -7.91 0.45 17.92
C LEU A 43 -7.35 -0.65 18.81
N ALA A 44 -6.39 -1.40 18.28
CA ALA A 44 -5.52 -2.25 19.09
C ALA A 44 -4.08 -1.84 18.87
N ARG A 45 -3.28 -1.92 19.92
CA ARG A 45 -1.83 -1.71 19.85
C ARG A 45 -1.15 -3.06 19.65
N LEU A 46 -0.30 -3.19 18.64
CA LEU A 46 0.53 -4.39 18.50
C LEU A 46 1.64 -4.34 19.54
N ALA A 47 1.77 -5.39 20.34
CA ALA A 47 2.88 -5.57 21.24
C ALA A 47 4.12 -5.93 20.42
N THR A 48 5.06 -4.98 20.28
CA THR A 48 6.30 -5.20 19.55
C THR A 48 7.48 -4.87 20.45
N PRO A 49 8.29 -5.87 20.86
CA PRO A 49 9.43 -5.64 21.74
C PRO A 49 10.55 -4.84 21.06
N TYR A 50 10.56 -4.75 19.72
CA TYR A 50 11.66 -4.16 18.94
C TYR A 50 11.31 -2.85 18.22
N PHE A 51 10.13 -2.28 18.45
CA PHE A 51 9.75 -1.01 17.82
C PHE A 51 9.62 0.08 18.87
N GLY A 52 10.47 1.11 18.80
CA GLY A 52 10.42 2.27 19.71
C GLY A 52 9.15 3.14 19.58
N GLN A 53 8.26 2.83 18.63
CA GLN A 53 6.98 3.50 18.46
C GLN A 53 5.79 2.54 18.60
N GLY A 54 4.65 3.07 19.06
CA GLY A 54 3.41 2.31 19.04
C GLY A 54 2.94 2.05 17.60
N LEU A 55 2.58 0.80 17.32
CA LEU A 55 1.93 0.37 16.09
C LEU A 55 0.46 0.08 16.37
N TYR A 56 -0.41 0.60 15.51
CA TYR A 56 -1.85 0.59 15.71
C TYR A 56 -2.54 -0.11 14.55
N THR A 57 -3.44 -1.02 14.90
CA THR A 57 -4.32 -1.76 14.00
C THR A 57 -5.77 -1.45 14.38
N ALA A 58 -6.72 -1.77 13.51
CA ALA A 58 -8.14 -1.70 13.85
C ALA A 58 -8.46 -2.75 14.93
N GLY A 59 -9.13 -2.33 16.01
CA GLY A 59 -9.65 -3.23 17.04
C GLY A 59 -10.96 -3.87 16.60
N SER A 60 -11.45 -4.86 17.34
CA SER A 60 -12.68 -5.58 17.00
C SER A 60 -13.89 -4.65 16.87
N LYS A 61 -14.02 -3.66 17.76
CA LYS A 61 -15.10 -2.66 17.73
C LYS A 61 -14.99 -1.66 16.57
N ALA A 62 -13.86 -1.60 15.86
CA ALA A 62 -13.78 -0.78 14.65
C ALA A 62 -14.75 -1.28 13.57
N ALA A 63 -15.02 -2.59 13.51
CA ALA A 63 -15.91 -3.19 12.52
C ALA A 63 -17.31 -2.53 12.52
N GLU A 64 -17.78 -2.08 13.69
CA GLU A 64 -19.08 -1.42 13.86
C GLU A 64 -19.12 -0.02 13.25
N ILE A 65 -17.97 0.63 13.00
CA ILE A 65 -17.90 2.06 12.62
C ILE A 65 -17.16 2.32 11.30
N VAL A 66 -16.45 1.33 10.74
CA VAL A 66 -15.72 1.49 9.45
C VAL A 66 -16.60 1.23 8.22
N GLY A 67 -17.83 0.74 8.44
CA GLY A 67 -18.81 0.42 7.42
C GLY A 67 -18.68 -1.00 6.87
N GLU A 68 -19.78 -1.49 6.27
CA GLU A 68 -19.96 -2.89 5.87
C GLU A 68 -18.89 -3.41 4.90
N ARG A 69 -18.37 -2.55 4.01
CA ARG A 69 -17.33 -2.97 3.04
C ARG A 69 -15.96 -3.20 3.68
N ILE A 70 -15.69 -2.58 4.83
CA ILE A 70 -14.37 -2.61 5.49
C ILE A 70 -14.41 -3.51 6.73
N ALA A 71 -15.58 -3.66 7.37
CA ALA A 71 -15.73 -4.51 8.55
C ALA A 71 -15.19 -5.95 8.35
N PRO A 72 -15.45 -6.65 7.22
CA PRO A 72 -14.89 -7.99 6.98
C PRO A 72 -13.35 -7.99 6.96
N LEU A 73 -12.73 -6.93 6.44
CA LEU A 73 -11.27 -6.79 6.41
C LEU A 73 -10.67 -6.64 7.81
N VAL A 74 -11.42 -6.07 8.76
CA VAL A 74 -11.01 -5.94 10.17
C VAL A 74 -11.15 -7.28 10.88
N LEU A 75 -12.27 -7.97 10.68
CA LEU A 75 -12.59 -9.23 11.36
C LEU A 75 -11.72 -10.39 10.88
N ALA A 76 -11.35 -10.43 9.60
CA ALA A 76 -10.54 -11.50 9.02
C ALA A 76 -9.02 -11.35 9.27
N ARG A 77 -8.57 -10.31 9.98
CA ARG A 77 -7.14 -10.00 10.11
C ARG A 77 -6.39 -11.12 10.81
N ARG A 78 -5.36 -11.62 10.12
CA ARG A 78 -4.24 -12.34 10.72
C ARG A 78 -2.96 -11.59 10.37
N SER A 79 -2.09 -11.36 11.34
CA SER A 79 -0.80 -10.69 11.11
C SER A 79 0.34 -11.69 11.21
N SER A 80 1.25 -11.62 10.25
CA SER A 80 2.60 -12.12 10.40
C SER A 80 3.56 -10.93 10.49
N PRO A 81 4.74 -11.07 11.10
CA PRO A 81 5.75 -10.02 11.10
C PRO A 81 6.05 -9.46 9.71
N ARG A 82 6.16 -10.36 8.70
CA ARG A 82 6.37 -9.98 7.29
C ARG A 82 5.26 -9.10 6.74
N PHE A 83 4.00 -9.42 7.06
CA PHE A 83 2.86 -8.61 6.62
C PHE A 83 2.90 -7.20 7.22
N VAL A 84 3.27 -7.08 8.50
CA VAL A 84 3.38 -5.76 9.15
C VAL A 84 4.47 -4.92 8.50
N VAL A 85 5.65 -5.50 8.24
CA VAL A 85 6.74 -4.79 7.55
C VAL A 85 6.28 -4.30 6.18
N HIS A 86 5.61 -5.16 5.40
CA HIS A 86 5.06 -4.80 4.09
C HIS A 86 4.07 -3.63 4.17
N ALA A 87 3.06 -3.70 5.06
CA ALA A 87 2.06 -2.67 5.21
C ALA A 87 2.65 -1.31 5.65
N LEU A 88 3.64 -1.34 6.55
CA LEU A 88 4.38 -0.13 6.95
C LEU A 88 5.16 0.47 5.78
N THR A 89 5.79 -0.37 4.95
CA THR A 89 6.52 0.07 3.75
C THR A 89 5.58 0.71 2.73
N VAL A 90 4.44 0.09 2.43
CA VAL A 90 3.42 0.66 1.52
C VAL A 90 2.96 2.04 2.00
N THR A 91 2.77 2.19 3.31
CA THR A 91 2.42 3.48 3.91
C THR A 91 3.56 4.51 3.76
N ASN A 92 4.82 4.12 3.92
CA ASN A 92 5.95 5.03 3.69
C ASN A 92 6.00 5.50 2.23
N ILE A 93 5.71 4.61 1.26
CA ILE A 93 5.62 4.98 -0.16
C ILE A 93 4.49 5.99 -0.37
N ARG A 94 3.29 5.72 0.18
CA ARG A 94 2.15 6.64 0.13
C ARG A 94 2.52 8.03 0.64
N LEU A 95 3.16 8.11 1.81
CA LEU A 95 3.60 9.38 2.40
C LEU A 95 4.60 10.13 1.51
N ALA A 96 5.57 9.40 0.94
CA ALA A 96 6.56 9.97 0.04
C ALA A 96 5.97 10.50 -1.27
N LEU A 97 4.90 9.88 -1.78
CA LEU A 97 4.17 10.35 -2.95
C LEU A 97 3.33 11.58 -2.62
N LEU A 98 2.56 11.55 -1.53
CA LEU A 98 1.76 12.68 -1.04
C LEU A 98 2.61 13.93 -0.76
N ALA A 99 3.86 13.76 -0.33
CA ALA A 99 4.78 14.87 -0.09
C ALA A 99 5.33 15.50 -1.38
N ARG A 100 5.31 14.79 -2.51
CA ARG A 100 5.93 15.24 -3.78
C ARG A 100 4.94 15.84 -4.76
N SER A 101 3.68 15.44 -4.70
CA SER A 101 2.68 15.85 -5.68
C SER A 101 1.29 15.82 -5.04
N PRO A 102 0.38 16.75 -5.43
CA PRO A 102 -1.02 16.61 -5.09
C PRO A 102 -1.59 15.37 -5.76
N GLY A 103 -2.39 14.61 -5.00
CA GLY A 103 -3.04 13.42 -5.52
C GLY A 103 -3.80 12.68 -4.44
N VAL A 104 -4.51 11.63 -4.86
CA VAL A 104 -5.37 10.85 -3.98
C VAL A 104 -4.88 9.43 -3.90
N TRP A 105 -4.58 8.98 -2.68
CA TRP A 105 -4.27 7.58 -2.43
C TRP A 105 -5.54 6.72 -2.46
N ARG A 106 -5.42 5.56 -3.10
CA ARG A 106 -6.38 4.45 -3.07
C ARG A 106 -5.68 3.19 -2.58
N PHE A 107 -6.33 2.47 -1.69
CA PHE A 107 -5.80 1.23 -1.11
C PHE A 107 -6.03 0.04 -2.04
N GLU A 108 -5.24 -1.03 -1.90
CA GLU A 108 -5.39 -2.30 -2.64
C GLU A 108 -6.87 -2.69 -2.82
N GLN A 109 -7.67 -2.68 -1.75
CA GLN A 109 -9.06 -3.13 -1.77
C GLN A 109 -10.00 -2.25 -2.61
N GLN A 110 -9.54 -1.06 -3.02
CA GLN A 110 -10.29 -0.12 -3.85
C GLN A 110 -9.88 -0.17 -5.32
N VAL A 111 -8.71 -0.74 -5.64
CA VAL A 111 -8.13 -0.72 -6.99
C VAL A 111 -7.84 -2.10 -7.55
N SER A 112 -7.97 -3.14 -6.73
CA SER A 112 -7.87 -4.52 -7.18
C SER A 112 -8.99 -4.86 -8.17
N HIS A 113 -8.65 -5.54 -9.26
CA HIS A 113 -9.60 -5.88 -10.30
C HIS A 113 -9.25 -7.21 -10.98
N SER A 114 -10.28 -8.03 -11.24
CA SER A 114 -10.17 -9.22 -12.08
C SER A 114 -10.95 -9.01 -13.37
N PHE A 115 -10.38 -9.40 -14.49
CA PHE A 115 -10.95 -9.19 -15.83
C PHE A 115 -10.52 -10.32 -16.78
N ASP A 116 -11.24 -10.44 -17.90
CA ASP A 116 -10.95 -11.41 -18.95
C ASP A 116 -10.47 -10.69 -20.22
N TYR A 117 -9.35 -11.14 -20.81
CA TYR A 117 -8.77 -10.51 -22.03
C TYR A 117 -8.27 -11.53 -23.09
N ASP A 118 -8.01 -12.76 -22.67
CA ASP A 118 -7.76 -13.97 -23.49
C ASP A 118 -7.85 -15.21 -22.58
N ARG A 119 -7.46 -15.00 -21.33
CA ARG A 119 -7.75 -15.75 -20.13
C ARG A 119 -8.10 -14.77 -19.02
N ARG A 120 -8.37 -15.30 -17.84
CA ARG A 120 -8.61 -14.52 -16.63
C ARG A 120 -7.32 -13.94 -16.07
N TYR A 121 -7.31 -12.63 -15.84
CA TYR A 121 -6.23 -11.90 -15.16
C TYR A 121 -6.72 -11.27 -13.87
N GLU A 122 -5.76 -10.94 -13.02
CA GLU A 122 -5.97 -10.17 -11.81
C GLU A 122 -4.86 -9.13 -11.66
N VAL A 123 -5.25 -7.88 -11.43
CA VAL A 123 -4.37 -6.77 -11.05
C VAL A 123 -4.68 -6.39 -9.60
N ARG A 124 -3.66 -6.50 -8.75
CA ARG A 124 -3.73 -6.23 -7.30
C ARG A 124 -2.51 -5.42 -6.86
N PRO A 125 -2.51 -4.10 -7.13
CA PRO A 125 -1.49 -3.21 -6.59
C PRO A 125 -1.62 -3.09 -5.07
N ASP A 126 -0.51 -2.84 -4.39
CA ASP A 126 -0.52 -2.51 -2.96
C ASP A 126 -1.25 -1.19 -2.68
N GLY A 127 -1.31 -0.31 -3.69
CA GLY A 127 -2.18 0.85 -3.75
C GLY A 127 -2.03 1.61 -5.05
N ALA A 128 -2.80 2.68 -5.21
CA ALA A 128 -2.70 3.59 -6.34
C ALA A 128 -2.63 5.03 -5.86
N PHE A 129 -1.78 5.82 -6.51
CA PHE A 129 -1.73 7.26 -6.35
C PHE A 129 -2.32 7.91 -7.60
N LEU A 130 -3.50 8.50 -7.45
CA LEU A 130 -4.22 9.13 -8.54
C LEU A 130 -3.81 10.60 -8.61
N THR A 131 -3.08 10.98 -9.66
CA THR A 131 -2.76 12.37 -9.97
C THR A 131 -3.79 12.94 -10.93
N GLU A 132 -3.68 14.23 -11.25
CA GLU A 132 -4.48 14.88 -12.30
C GLU A 132 -4.19 14.33 -13.70
N THR A 133 -2.99 13.78 -13.91
CA THR A 133 -2.52 13.37 -15.24
C THR A 133 -2.76 11.90 -15.51
N LEU A 134 -2.40 11.00 -14.59
CA LEU A 134 -2.57 9.57 -14.78
C LEU A 134 -2.51 8.78 -13.45
N PRO A 135 -3.15 7.60 -13.38
CA PRO A 135 -3.01 6.70 -12.24
C PRO A 135 -1.57 6.15 -12.12
N VAL A 136 -1.03 6.18 -10.91
CA VAL A 136 0.23 5.51 -10.58
C VAL A 136 -0.06 4.31 -9.68
N PHE A 137 0.03 3.10 -10.20
CA PHE A 137 -0.06 1.88 -9.40
C PHE A 137 1.25 1.63 -8.66
N VAL A 138 1.16 1.16 -7.42
CA VAL A 138 2.28 1.01 -6.50
C VAL A 138 2.45 -0.42 -6.06
N GLU A 139 3.71 -0.86 -6.04
CA GLU A 139 4.16 -2.16 -5.57
C GLU A 139 5.33 -1.99 -4.60
N ALA A 140 5.28 -2.64 -3.45
CA ALA A 140 6.39 -2.77 -2.52
C ALA A 140 7.01 -4.19 -2.65
N ASP A 141 8.21 -4.28 -3.21
CA ASP A 141 8.95 -5.55 -3.29
C ASP A 141 10.02 -5.61 -2.18
N LEU A 142 9.71 -6.33 -1.10
CA LEU A 142 10.66 -6.59 -0.02
C LEU A 142 11.65 -7.74 -0.33
N GLY A 143 11.76 -8.17 -1.60
CA GLY A 143 12.65 -9.24 -2.04
C GLY A 143 12.16 -10.67 -1.77
N HIS A 144 10.95 -10.85 -1.24
CA HIS A 144 10.36 -12.16 -0.95
C HIS A 144 9.62 -12.79 -2.14
N VAL A 145 9.27 -11.98 -3.15
CA VAL A 145 8.50 -12.46 -4.30
C VAL A 145 9.42 -13.16 -5.29
N ALA A 146 9.09 -14.39 -5.67
CA ALA A 146 9.82 -15.10 -6.71
C ALA A 146 9.77 -14.31 -8.03
N PRO A 147 10.89 -14.22 -8.79
CA PRO A 147 10.93 -13.49 -10.06
C PRO A 147 9.83 -13.89 -11.05
N SER A 148 9.49 -15.19 -11.12
CA SER A 148 8.43 -15.71 -11.98
C SER A 148 7.04 -15.13 -11.65
N LYS A 149 6.72 -15.02 -10.34
CA LYS A 149 5.47 -14.41 -9.87
C LYS A 149 5.44 -12.90 -10.16
N PHE A 150 6.57 -12.22 -10.04
CA PHE A 150 6.64 -10.81 -10.39
C PHE A 150 6.47 -10.59 -11.91
N ALA A 151 7.10 -11.42 -12.74
CA ALA A 151 6.91 -11.38 -14.18
C ALA A 151 5.45 -11.66 -14.59
N GLU A 152 4.76 -12.55 -13.89
CA GLU A 152 3.32 -12.77 -14.06
C GLU A 152 2.50 -11.52 -13.71
N LYS A 153 2.84 -10.83 -12.61
CA LYS A 153 2.22 -9.56 -12.24
C LYS A 153 2.38 -8.51 -13.33
N LEU A 154 3.58 -8.38 -13.91
CA LEU A 154 3.83 -7.46 -15.03
C LEU A 154 3.00 -7.81 -16.27
N ARG A 155 2.81 -9.11 -16.56
CA ARG A 155 1.90 -9.54 -17.65
C ARG A 155 0.45 -9.18 -17.37
N SER A 156 -0.03 -9.32 -16.13
CA SER A 156 -1.38 -8.87 -15.76
C SER A 156 -1.56 -7.37 -15.94
N TYR A 157 -0.56 -6.56 -15.57
CA TYR A 157 -0.59 -5.11 -15.82
C TYR A 157 -0.60 -4.77 -17.31
N ASP A 158 0.18 -5.48 -18.13
CA ASP A 158 0.17 -5.28 -19.58
C ASP A 158 -1.20 -5.62 -20.19
N ALA A 159 -1.78 -6.76 -19.80
CA ALA A 159 -3.14 -7.16 -20.19
C ALA A 159 -4.20 -6.14 -19.73
N PHE A 160 -4.05 -5.57 -18.54
CA PHE A 160 -4.97 -4.57 -17.99
C PHE A 160 -4.97 -3.27 -18.79
N ASN A 161 -3.80 -2.86 -19.28
CA ASN A 161 -3.71 -1.70 -20.15
C ASN A 161 -4.28 -2.00 -21.54
N ARG A 162 -3.88 -3.13 -22.16
CA ARG A 162 -4.29 -3.51 -23.52
C ARG A 162 -5.77 -3.85 -23.67
N SER A 163 -6.40 -4.34 -22.60
CA SER A 163 -7.85 -4.61 -22.57
C SER A 163 -8.70 -3.34 -22.51
N GLY A 164 -8.11 -2.18 -22.22
CA GLY A 164 -8.85 -0.93 -22.01
C GLY A 164 -9.52 -0.83 -20.64
N GLU A 165 -9.29 -1.78 -19.74
CA GLU A 165 -9.83 -1.79 -18.39
C GLU A 165 -9.41 -0.56 -17.58
N ILE A 166 -8.18 -0.07 -17.79
CA ILE A 166 -7.72 1.19 -17.19
C ILE A 166 -8.61 2.38 -17.58
N LEU A 167 -9.00 2.50 -18.85
CA LEU A 167 -9.85 3.57 -19.34
C LEU A 167 -11.26 3.44 -18.75
N ARG A 168 -11.79 2.21 -18.71
CA ARG A 168 -13.10 1.90 -18.15
C ARG A 168 -13.20 2.24 -16.66
N LEU A 169 -12.16 1.94 -15.88
CA LEU A 169 -12.18 2.05 -14.42
C LEU A 169 -11.65 3.39 -13.89
N PHE A 170 -10.68 3.99 -14.56
CA PHE A 170 -9.98 5.17 -14.10
C PHE A 170 -10.12 6.37 -15.04
N GLY A 171 -10.79 6.21 -16.19
CA GLY A 171 -10.97 7.30 -17.16
C GLY A 171 -9.68 7.74 -17.83
N SER A 172 -8.61 6.96 -17.73
CA SER A 172 -7.29 7.27 -18.30
C SER A 172 -6.88 6.20 -19.31
N PRO A 173 -6.33 6.57 -20.48
CA PRO A 173 -5.93 5.61 -21.50
C PRO A 173 -4.66 4.82 -21.12
N SER A 174 -3.96 5.23 -20.07
CA SER A 174 -2.73 4.58 -19.61
C SER A 174 -2.51 4.77 -18.11
N PHE A 175 -1.46 4.13 -17.59
CA PHE A 175 -1.01 4.30 -16.20
C PHE A 175 0.51 4.16 -16.10
N ARG A 176 1.05 4.52 -14.94
CA ARG A 176 2.42 4.21 -14.53
C ARG A 176 2.41 3.12 -13.45
N LEU A 177 3.33 2.18 -13.55
CA LEU A 177 3.62 1.24 -12.47
C LEU A 177 4.90 1.70 -11.76
N LEU A 178 4.81 1.93 -10.45
CA LEU A 178 5.94 2.23 -9.58
C LEU A 178 6.18 1.05 -8.64
N THR A 179 7.33 0.39 -8.79
CA THR A 179 7.79 -0.62 -7.83
C THR A 179 8.93 -0.08 -6.99
N ILE A 180 8.80 -0.18 -5.67
CA ILE A 180 9.84 0.17 -4.71
C ILE A 180 10.45 -1.10 -4.13
N THR A 181 11.77 -1.24 -4.19
CA THR A 181 12.47 -2.46 -3.76
C THR A 181 13.66 -2.18 -2.83
N THR A 182 14.26 -3.25 -2.31
CA THR A 182 15.28 -3.18 -1.26
C THR A 182 16.64 -2.67 -1.72
N GLY A 183 17.02 -2.87 -2.98
CA GLY A 183 18.33 -2.45 -3.48
C GLY A 183 18.51 -2.50 -4.99
N SER A 184 19.60 -1.90 -5.46
CA SER A 184 19.86 -1.65 -6.89
C SER A 184 19.96 -2.93 -7.72
N ARG A 185 20.55 -4.01 -7.18
CA ARG A 185 20.59 -5.32 -7.87
C ARG A 185 19.19 -5.88 -8.11
N ARG A 186 18.33 -5.83 -7.10
CA ARG A 186 16.94 -6.29 -7.21
C ARG A 186 16.17 -5.41 -8.18
N SER A 187 16.31 -4.09 -8.11
CA SER A 187 15.68 -3.14 -9.03
C SER A 187 16.06 -3.39 -10.50
N ARG A 188 17.35 -3.59 -10.80
CA ARG A 188 17.80 -3.95 -12.17
C ARG A 188 17.18 -5.27 -12.64
N HIS A 189 17.15 -6.27 -11.77
CA HIS A 189 16.55 -7.55 -12.11
C HIS A 189 15.03 -7.42 -12.37
N LEU A 190 14.28 -6.72 -11.53
CA LEU A 190 12.84 -6.51 -11.75
C LEU A 190 12.56 -5.75 -13.05
N ARG A 191 13.40 -4.77 -13.40
CA ARG A 191 13.33 -4.07 -14.71
C ARG A 191 13.53 -5.03 -15.89
N SER A 192 14.45 -5.98 -15.78
CA SER A 192 14.66 -6.99 -16.84
C SER A 192 13.50 -7.97 -17.03
N LEU A 193 12.54 -8.03 -16.09
CA LEU A 193 11.35 -8.87 -16.23
C LEU A 193 10.24 -8.18 -17.04
N LEU A 194 10.36 -6.88 -17.32
CA LEU A 194 9.39 -6.15 -18.12
C LEU A 194 9.40 -6.68 -19.57
N PRO A 195 8.23 -7.05 -20.14
CA PRO A 195 8.16 -7.41 -21.55
C PRO A 195 8.65 -6.24 -22.42
N PRO A 196 9.47 -6.49 -23.47
CA PRO A 196 9.95 -5.41 -24.36
C PRO A 196 8.82 -4.60 -25.01
N SER A 197 7.66 -5.24 -25.20
CA SER A 197 6.45 -4.64 -25.77
C SER A 197 5.44 -4.20 -24.70
N ALA A 198 5.86 -3.98 -23.46
CA ALA A 198 4.95 -3.52 -22.41
C ALA A 198 4.26 -2.22 -22.82
N SER A 199 2.95 -2.17 -22.64
CA SER A 199 2.09 -1.06 -23.06
C SER A 199 1.93 0.04 -22.01
N PHE A 200 2.63 -0.08 -20.87
CA PHE A 200 2.59 0.87 -19.76
C PHE A 200 4.01 1.30 -19.37
N GLU A 201 4.11 2.46 -18.70
CA GLU A 201 5.40 2.95 -18.20
C GLU A 201 5.72 2.29 -16.85
N TYR A 202 6.91 1.69 -16.74
CA TYR A 202 7.37 1.01 -15.53
C TYR A 202 8.59 1.70 -14.92
N LEU A 203 8.43 2.20 -13.69
CA LEU A 203 9.51 2.74 -12.88
C LEU A 203 9.80 1.81 -11.71
N CYS A 204 11.07 1.48 -11.50
CA CYS A 204 11.52 0.68 -10.37
C CYS A 204 12.61 1.42 -9.59
N LEU A 205 12.29 1.84 -8.37
CA LEU A 205 13.18 2.58 -7.48
C LEU A 205 13.55 1.74 -6.25
N THR A 206 14.62 2.12 -5.57
CA THR A 206 14.94 1.63 -4.22
C THR A 206 14.26 2.49 -3.15
N HIS A 207 14.22 1.99 -1.91
CA HIS A 207 13.80 2.80 -0.76
C HIS A 207 14.64 4.08 -0.63
N GLU A 208 15.94 4.00 -0.88
CA GLU A 208 16.88 5.13 -0.84
C GLU A 208 16.57 6.17 -1.93
N GLU A 209 16.37 5.71 -3.18
CA GLU A 209 16.03 6.60 -4.31
C GLU A 209 14.70 7.33 -4.09
N LEU A 210 13.72 6.70 -3.43
CA LEU A 210 12.47 7.36 -3.04
C LEU A 210 12.60 8.19 -1.75
N GLY A 211 13.69 8.04 -1.00
CA GLY A 211 13.91 8.71 0.29
C GLY A 211 12.96 8.24 1.39
N ILE A 212 12.62 6.95 1.42
CA ILE A 212 11.77 6.37 2.47
C ILE A 212 12.58 5.52 3.45
N PRO A 213 12.25 5.55 4.76
CA PRO A 213 12.99 4.78 5.74
C PRO A 213 12.76 3.28 5.55
N HIS A 214 13.84 2.50 5.76
CA HIS A 214 13.73 1.05 5.85
C HIS A 214 12.93 0.64 7.08
N VAL A 215 11.88 -0.13 6.88
CA VAL A 215 11.22 -0.84 7.97
C VAL A 215 12.09 -2.06 8.28
N GLY A 216 12.71 -2.09 9.47
CA GLY A 216 13.64 -3.15 9.87
C GLY A 216 13.04 -4.55 9.76
N ALA A 217 13.90 -5.57 9.64
CA ALA A 217 13.47 -6.96 9.61
C ALA A 217 12.86 -7.35 10.97
N TRP A 218 11.67 -7.95 10.94
CA TRP A 218 11.05 -8.56 12.11
C TRP A 218 11.32 -10.06 12.04
N SER A 219 12.12 -10.58 12.97
CA SER A 219 12.31 -12.02 13.20
C SER A 219 11.68 -12.41 14.52
#